data_AF-A0A432JQ11-F1
#
_entry.id   AF-A0A432JQ11-F1
#
_cell.length_a   1.000
_cell.length_b   1.000
_cell.length_c   1.000
_cell.angle_alpha   90.00
_cell.angle_beta   90.00
_cell.angle_gamma   90.00
#
_symmetry.space_group_name_H-M   'P 1'
#
loop_
_entity.id
_entity.type
_entity.pdbx_description
1 polymer ?
#
loop_
_entity_poly.entity_id
_entity_poly.type
_entity_poly.pdbx_seq_one_letter_code
_entity_poly.pdbx_strand_id
1 'polypeptide(L)'
;MSDGFDFMAASVVHLFDSPESVHSWMHDIFLKDFEDRVGESIGQGHQLVSVTRLEPQGFFDEAVGLRVLQGGVDGLISSTVVDFRVGRLLGVVFIGAVGAHERLDQVQQLGQTLEKRMVSVVLGSS
;
A
#
# COMPACT_ATOMS: atom_id res chain seq x y z
N MET A 1 -3.10 3.76 26.00
CA MET A 1 -3.29 2.91 24.81
C MET A 1 -1.95 2.89 24.11
N SER A 2 -1.26 1.74 24.10
CA SER A 2 0.01 1.63 23.37
C SER A 2 -0.26 1.89 21.90
N ASP A 3 0.47 2.83 21.31
CA ASP A 3 0.53 2.97 19.86
C ASP A 3 0.93 1.60 19.28
N GLY A 4 0.17 1.08 18.32
CA GLY A 4 0.39 -0.28 17.79
C GLY A 4 1.83 -0.46 17.32
N PHE A 5 2.40 -1.63 17.58
CA PHE A 5 3.76 -1.92 17.14
C PHE A 5 3.78 -2.14 15.63
N ASP A 6 4.56 -1.32 14.91
CA ASP A 6 4.84 -1.50 13.49
C ASP A 6 5.83 -2.66 13.36
N PHE A 7 5.38 -3.80 12.85
CA PHE A 7 6.23 -4.99 12.73
C PHE A 7 6.93 -5.07 11.37
N MET A 8 6.46 -4.31 10.38
CA MET A 8 7.02 -4.32 9.03
C MET A 8 6.75 -3.00 8.31
N ALA A 9 7.75 -2.53 7.57
CA ALA A 9 7.62 -1.49 6.56
C ALA A 9 8.43 -1.92 5.33
N ALA A 10 7.87 -1.77 4.13
CA ALA A 10 8.57 -2.12 2.90
C ALA A 10 8.14 -1.26 1.71
N SER A 11 8.99 -1.28 0.68
CA SER A 11 8.75 -0.62 -0.59
C SER A 11 9.15 -1.51 -1.77
N VAL A 12 8.41 -1.40 -2.87
CA VAL A 12 8.66 -2.13 -4.12
C VAL A 12 8.43 -1.18 -5.30
N VAL A 13 9.17 -1.37 -6.39
CA VAL A 13 8.93 -0.66 -7.66
C VAL A 13 8.79 -1.68 -8.78
N HIS A 14 7.73 -1.56 -9.56
CA HIS A 14 7.47 -2.36 -10.74
C HIS A 14 7.55 -1.50 -12.00
N LEU A 15 8.10 -2.05 -13.08
CA LEU A 15 8.11 -1.43 -14.40
C LEU A 15 7.03 -2.08 -15.27
N PHE A 16 6.16 -1.24 -15.84
CA PHE A 16 5.10 -1.64 -16.77
C PHE A 16 5.40 -1.20 -18.20
N ASP A 17 4.66 -1.77 -19.15
CA ASP A 17 4.78 -1.43 -20.56
C ASP A 17 4.32 0.00 -20.87
N SER A 18 3.24 0.46 -20.21
CA SER A 18 2.65 1.80 -20.39
C SER A 18 2.07 2.40 -19.09
N PRO A 19 1.88 3.74 -19.01
CA PRO A 19 1.24 4.38 -17.86
C PRO A 19 -0.21 3.95 -17.63
N GLU A 20 -0.93 3.59 -18.70
CA GLU A 20 -2.30 3.06 -18.63
C GLU A 20 -2.31 1.67 -17.98
N SER A 21 -1.28 0.86 -18.22
CA SER A 21 -1.13 -0.45 -17.58
C SER A 21 -0.93 -0.32 -16.07
N VAL A 22 -0.26 0.75 -15.62
CA VAL A 22 -0.13 1.06 -14.18
C VAL A 22 -1.48 1.45 -13.60
N HIS A 23 -2.23 2.34 -14.28
CA HIS A 23 -3.56 2.76 -13.85
C HIS A 23 -4.52 1.57 -13.72
N SER A 24 -4.60 0.71 -14.75
CA SER A 24 -5.43 -0.50 -14.69
C SER A 24 -4.98 -1.45 -13.58
N TRP A 25 -3.68 -1.59 -13.32
CA TRP A 25 -3.22 -2.38 -12.17
C TRP A 25 -3.77 -1.82 -10.84
N MET A 26 -3.64 -0.50 -10.64
CA MET A 26 -4.06 0.16 -9.41
C MET A 26 -5.57 -0.03 -9.15
N HIS A 27 -6.41 0.16 -10.17
CA HIS A 27 -7.88 0.14 -9.98
C HIS A 27 -8.53 -1.21 -10.21
N ASP A 28 -8.10 -1.93 -11.24
CA ASP A 28 -8.78 -3.15 -11.69
C ASP A 28 -8.24 -4.41 -11.00
N ILE A 29 -7.03 -4.34 -10.44
CA ILE A 29 -6.37 -5.46 -9.77
C ILE A 29 -6.17 -5.14 -8.30
N PHE A 30 -5.36 -4.15 -7.94
CA PHE A 30 -5.03 -3.89 -6.53
C PHE A 30 -6.26 -3.56 -5.69
N LEU A 31 -7.04 -2.52 -6.05
CA LEU A 31 -8.24 -2.18 -5.28
C LEU A 31 -9.27 -3.32 -5.30
N LYS A 32 -9.53 -3.87 -6.48
CA LYS A 32 -10.59 -4.87 -6.67
C LYS A 32 -10.29 -6.21 -5.99
N ASP A 33 -9.07 -6.73 -6.10
CA ASP A 33 -8.71 -8.04 -5.51
C ASP A 33 -8.86 -8.02 -3.98
N PHE A 34 -8.54 -6.91 -3.33
CA PHE A 34 -8.68 -6.81 -1.87
C PHE A 34 -10.14 -6.64 -1.45
N GLU A 35 -10.94 -5.89 -2.21
CA GLU A 35 -12.37 -5.71 -1.93
C GLU A 35 -13.18 -6.98 -2.17
N ASP A 36 -12.89 -7.70 -3.24
CA ASP A 36 -13.62 -8.91 -3.63
C ASP A 36 -13.35 -10.10 -2.68
N ARG A 37 -12.25 -10.06 -1.91
CA ARG A 37 -11.82 -11.15 -1.01
C ARG A 37 -12.13 -10.90 0.46
N VAL A 38 -12.91 -9.86 0.79
CA VAL A 38 -13.34 -9.62 2.18
C VAL A 38 -14.15 -10.81 2.69
N GLY A 39 -13.78 -11.33 3.86
CA GLY A 39 -14.37 -12.54 4.44
C GLY A 39 -13.69 -13.84 4.06
N GLU A 40 -12.75 -13.85 3.12
CA GLU A 40 -11.97 -15.05 2.78
C GLU A 40 -10.84 -15.31 3.77
N SER A 41 -10.46 -16.60 3.91
CA SER A 41 -9.26 -16.96 4.65
C SER A 41 -8.02 -16.67 3.80
N ILE A 42 -7.07 -15.95 4.39
CA ILE A 42 -5.81 -15.57 3.73
C ILE A 42 -4.64 -16.49 4.13
N GLY A 43 -4.95 -17.65 4.72
CA GLY A 43 -3.97 -18.63 5.20
C GLY A 43 -3.59 -18.47 6.67
N GLN A 44 -2.93 -19.50 7.23
CA GLN A 44 -2.43 -19.55 8.62
C GLN A 44 -3.44 -19.19 9.73
N GLY A 45 -4.74 -19.44 9.50
CA GLY A 45 -5.78 -19.13 10.49
C GLY A 45 -6.15 -17.64 10.56
N HIS A 46 -5.70 -16.83 9.60
CA HIS A 46 -6.09 -15.44 9.46
C HIS A 46 -7.23 -15.28 8.44
N GLN A 47 -8.11 -14.32 8.72
CA GLN A 47 -9.23 -13.94 7.86
C GLN A 47 -9.15 -12.47 7.51
N LEU A 48 -9.51 -12.13 6.27
CA LEU A 48 -9.69 -10.74 5.86
C LEU A 48 -10.98 -10.19 6.49
N VAL A 49 -10.86 -9.30 7.46
CA VAL A 49 -12.01 -8.78 8.23
C VAL A 49 -12.64 -7.59 7.53
N SER A 50 -11.84 -6.64 7.07
CA SER A 50 -12.33 -5.47 6.35
C SER A 50 -11.26 -4.84 5.48
N VAL A 51 -11.70 -4.15 4.43
CA VAL A 51 -10.86 -3.30 3.59
C VAL A 51 -11.47 -1.90 3.56
N THR A 52 -10.64 -0.87 3.63
CA THR A 52 -11.05 0.52 3.61
C THR A 52 -10.19 1.27 2.61
N ARG A 53 -10.82 1.88 1.60
CA ARG A 53 -10.13 2.78 0.67
C ARG A 53 -9.65 4.02 1.41
N LEU A 54 -8.44 4.43 1.10
CA LEU A 54 -7.81 5.65 1.59
C LEU A 54 -7.54 6.59 0.41
N GLU A 55 -7.36 7.87 0.72
CA GLU A 55 -7.03 8.90 -0.27
C GLU A 55 -5.63 9.48 0.03
N PRO A 56 -4.55 8.83 -0.45
CA PRO A 56 -3.20 9.36 -0.29
C PRO A 56 -3.04 10.69 -1.04
N GLN A 57 -2.37 11.63 -0.39
CA GLN A 57 -2.08 12.97 -0.90
C GLN A 57 -0.57 13.22 -1.00
N GLY A 58 -0.20 14.23 -1.79
CA GLY A 58 1.17 14.74 -1.90
C GLY A 58 2.09 13.97 -2.85
N PHE A 59 1.54 13.06 -3.65
CA PHE A 59 2.21 12.45 -4.81
C PHE A 59 2.06 13.36 -6.04
N PHE A 60 2.99 13.28 -6.99
CA PHE A 60 2.98 14.13 -8.19
C PHE A 60 1.95 13.69 -9.23
N ASP A 61 1.67 12.39 -9.29
CA ASP A 61 0.73 11.78 -10.23
C ASP A 61 -0.38 11.06 -9.42
N GLU A 62 -0.91 9.98 -9.95
CA GLU A 62 -1.94 9.16 -9.31
C GLU A 62 -1.40 8.35 -8.12
N ALA A 63 -2.20 8.31 -7.05
CA ALA A 63 -1.99 7.43 -5.90
C ALA A 63 -3.32 6.89 -5.36
N VAL A 64 -3.32 5.62 -4.95
CA VAL A 64 -4.46 4.96 -4.29
C VAL A 64 -3.98 4.23 -3.04
N GLY A 65 -4.84 4.15 -2.03
CA GLY A 65 -4.48 3.50 -0.77
C GLY A 65 -5.56 2.56 -0.28
N LEU A 66 -5.12 1.52 0.42
CA LEU A 66 -5.98 0.59 1.15
C LEU A 66 -5.46 0.41 2.56
N ARG A 67 -6.39 0.39 3.52
CA ARG A 67 -6.18 -0.23 4.82
C ARG A 67 -6.90 -1.57 4.84
N VAL A 68 -6.15 -2.58 5.20
CA VAL A 68 -6.60 -3.97 5.29
C VAL A 68 -6.55 -4.39 6.76
N LEU A 69 -7.68 -4.84 7.29
CA LEU A 69 -7.77 -5.41 8.65
C LEU A 69 -7.89 -6.92 8.54
N GLN A 70 -7.01 -7.61 9.25
CA GLN A 70 -6.94 -9.06 9.33
C GLN A 70 -7.17 -9.49 10.77
N GLY A 71 -7.93 -10.56 10.96
CA GLY A 71 -8.19 -11.16 12.27
C GLY A 71 -7.60 -12.55 12.33
N GLY A 72 -6.89 -12.85 13.40
CA GLY A 72 -6.25 -14.14 13.64
C GLY A 72 -6.28 -14.57 15.10
N VAL A 73 -5.68 -15.72 15.38
CA VAL A 73 -5.56 -16.29 16.73
C VAL A 73 -4.78 -15.36 17.68
N ASP A 74 -3.83 -14.60 17.13
CA ASP A 74 -2.98 -13.65 17.88
C ASP A 74 -3.55 -12.23 17.95
N GLY A 75 -4.77 -12.01 17.45
CA GLY A 75 -5.46 -10.72 17.47
C GLY A 75 -5.61 -10.07 16.10
N LEU A 76 -5.83 -8.75 16.12
CA LEU A 76 -6.00 -7.96 14.89
C LEU A 76 -4.65 -7.49 14.36
N ILE A 77 -4.51 -7.54 13.04
CA ILE A 77 -3.37 -6.96 12.30
C ILE A 77 -3.95 -6.02 11.25
N SER A 78 -3.38 -4.83 11.15
CA SER A 78 -3.71 -3.87 10.09
C SER A 78 -2.52 -3.70 9.16
N SER A 79 -2.78 -3.75 7.86
CA SER A 79 -1.80 -3.38 6.83
C SER A 79 -2.31 -2.20 6.05
N THR A 80 -1.49 -1.17 5.90
CA THR A 80 -1.80 -0.02 5.07
C THR A 80 -0.86 0.00 3.90
N VAL A 81 -1.42 -0.01 2.70
CA VAL A 81 -0.71 -0.10 1.43
C VAL A 81 -1.08 1.11 0.60
N VAL A 82 -0.08 1.73 -0.03
CA VAL A 82 -0.25 2.82 -1.00
C VAL A 82 0.49 2.46 -2.27
N ASP A 83 -0.26 2.47 -3.37
CA ASP A 83 0.24 2.38 -4.73
C ASP A 83 0.28 3.80 -5.30
N PHE A 84 1.36 4.16 -5.97
CA PHE A 84 1.50 5.45 -6.65
C PHE A 84 2.25 5.30 -7.97
N ARG A 85 1.93 6.16 -8.93
CA ARG A 85 2.47 6.10 -10.29
C ARG A 85 3.56 7.13 -10.53
N VAL A 86 4.58 6.75 -11.30
CA VAL A 86 5.55 7.67 -11.91
C VAL A 86 5.75 7.26 -13.36
N GLY A 87 4.91 7.78 -14.27
CA GLY A 87 4.89 7.36 -15.68
C GLY A 87 4.57 5.88 -15.82
N ARG A 88 5.56 5.07 -16.21
CA ARG A 88 5.43 3.60 -16.35
C ARG A 88 5.84 2.81 -15.12
N LEU A 89 6.24 3.49 -14.05
CA LEU A 89 6.63 2.85 -12.80
C LEU A 89 5.44 2.87 -11.83
N LEU A 90 5.22 1.73 -11.19
CA LEU A 90 4.35 1.61 -10.03
C LEU A 90 5.23 1.51 -8.79
N GLY A 91 5.14 2.51 -7.91
CA GLY A 91 5.70 2.45 -6.57
C GLY A 91 4.66 1.89 -5.61
N VAL A 92 5.07 0.94 -4.77
CA VAL A 92 4.24 0.35 -3.72
C VAL A 92 4.95 0.56 -2.40
N VAL A 93 4.25 1.05 -1.39
CA VAL A 93 4.73 1.17 -0.02
C VAL A 93 3.70 0.65 0.95
N PHE A 94 4.13 -0.01 2.02
CA PHE A 94 3.20 -0.48 3.03
C PHE A 94 3.81 -0.58 4.42
N ILE A 95 2.95 -0.45 5.43
CA ILE A 95 3.26 -0.68 6.85
C ILE A 95 2.25 -1.68 7.41
N GLY A 96 2.77 -2.70 8.09
CA GLY A 96 2.01 -3.63 8.91
C GLY A 96 2.13 -3.26 10.38
N ALA A 97 1.00 -3.19 11.08
CA ALA A 97 0.93 -2.88 12.51
C ALA A 97 0.07 -3.91 13.26
N VAL A 98 0.45 -4.21 14.49
CA VAL A 98 -0.37 -4.99 15.43
C VAL A 98 -1.51 -4.08 15.93
N GLY A 99 -2.74 -4.57 15.85
CA GLY A 99 -3.95 -3.82 16.16
C GLY A 99 -4.65 -3.25 14.93
N ALA A 100 -5.64 -2.39 15.13
CA ALA A 100 -6.39 -1.75 14.07
C ALA A 100 -5.90 -0.31 13.86
N HIS A 101 -4.73 -0.16 13.23
CA HIS A 101 -4.10 1.14 12.97
C HIS A 101 -4.12 1.47 11.48
N GLU A 102 -4.22 2.76 11.15
CA GLU A 102 -4.30 3.19 9.75
C GLU A 102 -2.97 3.60 9.15
N ARG A 103 -2.01 4.13 9.92
CA ARG A 103 -0.64 4.44 9.47
C ARG A 103 -0.51 5.20 8.14
N LEU A 104 -1.57 5.86 7.66
CA LEU A 104 -1.61 6.49 6.34
C LEU A 104 -0.55 7.58 6.21
N ASP A 105 -0.43 8.45 7.22
CA ASP A 105 0.60 9.50 7.25
C ASP A 105 2.02 8.93 7.10
N GLN A 106 2.34 7.87 7.85
CA GLN A 106 3.65 7.21 7.80
C GLN A 106 3.91 6.56 6.44
N VAL A 107 2.91 5.85 5.90
CA VAL A 107 3.01 5.20 4.58
C VAL A 107 3.14 6.25 3.47
N GLN A 108 2.42 7.37 3.55
CA GLN A 108 2.55 8.47 2.60
C GLN A 108 3.96 9.09 2.63
N GLN A 109 4.52 9.33 3.82
CA GLN A 109 5.89 9.85 3.95
C GLN A 109 6.92 8.90 3.33
N LEU A 110 6.75 7.59 3.54
CA LEU A 110 7.58 6.58 2.91
C LEU A 110 7.43 6.60 1.38
N GLY A 111 6.19 6.67 0.88
CA GLY A 111 5.87 6.75 -0.55
C GLY A 111 6.47 7.97 -1.24
N GLN A 112 6.28 9.17 -0.66
CA GLN A 112 6.85 10.41 -1.20
C GLN A 112 8.38 10.41 -1.17
N THR A 113 8.99 9.75 -0.18
CA THR A 113 10.45 9.57 -0.12
C THR A 113 10.91 8.65 -1.25
N LEU A 114 10.18 7.57 -1.52
CA LEU A 114 10.48 6.65 -2.61
C LEU A 114 10.30 7.32 -3.98
N GLU A 115 9.19 8.04 -4.19
CA GLU A 115 8.91 8.79 -5.41
C GLU A 115 10.05 9.76 -5.77
N LYS A 116 10.50 10.57 -4.80
CA LYS A 116 11.63 11.47 -4.98
C LYS A 116 12.91 10.73 -5.36
N ARG A 117 13.21 9.60 -4.71
CA ARG A 117 14.37 8.78 -5.03
C ARG A 117 14.29 8.17 -6.43
N MET A 118 13.13 7.68 -6.85
CA MET A 118 12.90 7.15 -8.19
C MET A 118 13.20 8.21 -9.24
N VAL A 119 12.68 9.42 -9.06
CA VAL A 119 12.92 10.55 -9.97
C VAL A 119 14.40 10.93 -10.00
N SER A 120 15.07 11.05 -8.84
CA SER A 120 16.51 11.36 -8.79
C SER A 120 17.35 10.35 -9.58
N VAL A 121 17.08 9.06 -9.43
CA VAL A 121 17.77 8.00 -10.18
C VAL A 121 17.55 8.12 -11.68
N VAL A 122 16.30 8.34 -12.11
CA VAL A 122 15.95 8.50 -13.54
C VAL A 122 16.62 9.73 -14.16
N LEU A 123 16.73 10.83 -13.41
CA LEU A 123 17.38 12.06 -13.87
C LEU A 123 18.91 12.00 -13.79
N GLY A 124 19.51 10.88 -13.33
CA GLY A 124 20.95 10.76 -13.16
C GLY A 124 21.53 11.68 -12.09
N SER A 125 20.68 12.17 -11.17
CA SER A 125 21.09 12.97 -10.02
C SER A 125 21.41 12.01 -8.87
N SER A 126 22.68 11.61 -8.79
CA SER A 126 23.24 10.80 -7.69
C SER A 126 23.85 11.67 -6.61
#